data_AF-A0A2A4T778-F1
#
_entry.id   AF-A0A2A4T778-F1
#
_cell.length_a   1.000
_cell.length_b   1.000
_cell.length_c   1.000
_cell.angle_alpha   90.00
_cell.angle_beta   90.00
_cell.angle_gamma   90.00
#
_symmetry.space_group_name_H-M   'P 1'
#
loop_
_entity.id
_entity.type
_entity.pdbx_description
1 polymer ?
#
loop_
_entity_poly.entity_id
_entity_poly.type
_entity_poly.pdbx_seq_one_letter_code
_entity_poly.pdbx_strand_id
1 'polypeptide(L)'
;EKGTLVIEPDDDDLGAIVKQFSGGLQGATHLRIEWGVEQYPEGANWNGPKSKTRNTREPVSLMIFFGEKKVDSGSAFVPNLPYFISFFLGEKERSDQTYYGNYWQEGGRYFCIPCDGSTGKTFVTEVNLAETFQKNFGKKAPAITGLTIEVDVQKTRKRNGRHAKAFIQKIELFKR
;
A
#
# COMPACT_ATOMS: atom_id res chain seq x y z
N GLU A 1 -19.76 6.88 5.67
CA GLU A 1 -20.12 7.73 6.84
C GLU A 1 -19.32 9.03 6.80
N LYS A 2 -19.88 10.18 7.20
CA LYS A 2 -19.18 11.47 7.45
C LYS A 2 -17.92 11.80 6.62
N GLY A 3 -17.94 11.61 5.29
CA GLY A 3 -16.81 11.95 4.41
C GLY A 3 -15.64 10.95 4.40
N THR A 4 -15.77 9.81 5.07
CA THR A 4 -14.77 8.73 5.12
C THR A 4 -15.05 7.65 4.09
N LEU A 5 -14.02 7.21 3.37
CA LEU A 5 -14.06 6.00 2.55
C LEU A 5 -13.89 4.78 3.46
N VAL A 6 -14.90 3.91 3.53
CA VAL A 6 -14.86 2.65 4.27
C VAL A 6 -14.71 1.50 3.27
N ILE A 7 -13.80 0.59 3.56
CA ILE A 7 -13.48 -0.58 2.73
C ILE A 7 -13.72 -1.81 3.59
N GLU A 8 -14.68 -2.64 3.18
CA GLU A 8 -15.16 -3.80 3.93
C GLU A 8 -15.43 -4.95 2.96
N PRO A 9 -14.39 -5.71 2.58
CA PRO A 9 -14.58 -6.90 1.77
C PRO A 9 -15.26 -7.99 2.61
N ASP A 10 -16.48 -8.34 2.21
CA ASP A 10 -17.20 -9.46 2.77
C ASP A 10 -16.74 -10.78 2.16
N ASP A 11 -16.26 -10.81 0.92
CA ASP A 11 -15.71 -11.99 0.22
C ASP A 11 -14.17 -12.01 0.06
N ASP A 12 -13.64 -13.14 -0.41
CA ASP A 12 -12.22 -13.41 -0.70
C ASP A 12 -11.83 -12.70 -2.00
N ASP A 13 -11.65 -11.38 -1.93
CA ASP A 13 -11.44 -10.57 -3.10
C ASP A 13 -10.22 -9.65 -3.01
N LEU A 14 -9.80 -9.20 -4.19
CA LEU A 14 -8.87 -8.11 -4.42
C LEU A 14 -9.61 -6.99 -5.12
N GLY A 15 -9.45 -5.76 -4.63
CA GLY A 15 -10.04 -4.57 -5.21
C GLY A 15 -9.06 -3.41 -5.23
N ALA A 16 -9.13 -2.58 -6.28
CA ALA A 16 -8.27 -1.42 -6.43
C ALA A 16 -9.03 -0.22 -7.00
N ILE A 17 -8.82 0.96 -6.41
CA ILE A 17 -9.26 2.26 -6.92
C ILE A 17 -8.03 3.02 -7.40
N VAL A 18 -7.96 3.28 -8.70
CA VAL A 18 -6.78 3.87 -9.34
C VAL A 18 -7.06 5.32 -9.73
N LYS A 19 -6.13 6.22 -9.39
CA LYS A 19 -6.11 7.61 -9.86
C LYS A 19 -4.78 7.90 -10.55
N GLN A 20 -4.83 8.19 -11.85
CA GLN A 20 -3.67 8.64 -12.61
C GLN A 20 -3.61 10.18 -12.64
N PHE A 21 -2.38 10.71 -12.68
CA PHE A 21 -2.07 12.13 -12.81
C PHE A 21 -1.39 12.36 -14.16
N SER A 22 -2.17 12.73 -15.18
CA SER A 22 -1.63 13.04 -16.52
C SER A 22 -0.57 14.13 -16.43
N GLY A 23 0.63 13.87 -16.94
CA GLY A 23 1.77 14.81 -16.88
C GLY A 23 2.51 14.84 -15.53
N GLY A 24 2.09 14.01 -14.56
CA GLY A 24 2.69 13.90 -13.24
C GLY A 24 2.42 15.10 -12.31
N LEU A 25 2.37 14.84 -11.01
CA LEU A 25 2.25 15.89 -10.00
C LEU A 25 3.58 16.60 -9.80
N GLN A 26 3.68 17.81 -10.36
CA GLN A 26 4.91 18.60 -10.31
C GLN A 26 5.21 19.09 -8.89
N GLY A 27 6.37 18.69 -8.35
CA GLY A 27 6.90 19.15 -7.06
C GLY A 27 6.28 18.48 -5.82
N ALA A 28 5.29 17.60 -5.97
CA ALA A 28 4.78 16.82 -4.86
C ALA A 28 5.83 15.79 -4.43
N THR A 29 6.25 15.88 -3.17
CA THR A 29 7.33 15.05 -2.60
C THR A 29 6.96 14.42 -1.27
N HIS A 30 5.83 14.82 -0.70
CA HIS A 30 5.36 14.35 0.59
C HIS A 30 3.96 13.76 0.50
N LEU A 31 3.69 12.83 1.39
CA LEU A 31 2.41 12.16 1.57
C LEU A 31 1.95 12.35 3.01
N ARG A 32 0.66 12.63 3.20
CA ARG A 32 -0.04 12.49 4.47
C ARG A 32 -1.30 11.63 4.26
N ILE A 33 -1.48 10.62 5.10
CA ILE A 33 -2.68 9.76 5.09
C ILE A 33 -3.32 9.79 6.47
N GLU A 34 -4.63 9.95 6.53
CA GLU A 34 -5.45 9.77 7.73
C GLU A 34 -6.35 8.56 7.52
N TRP A 35 -6.11 7.49 8.29
CA TRP A 35 -6.64 6.16 7.99
C TRP A 35 -6.54 5.22 9.19
N GLY A 36 -7.23 4.09 9.14
CA GLY A 36 -7.21 3.12 10.23
C GLY A 36 -7.84 1.79 9.87
N VAL A 37 -7.72 0.84 10.78
CA VAL A 37 -8.25 -0.53 10.64
C VAL A 37 -9.19 -0.82 11.80
N GLU A 38 -10.37 -1.35 11.49
CA GLU A 38 -11.28 -1.93 12.48
C GLU A 38 -11.10 -3.44 12.57
N GLN A 39 -10.72 -4.09 11.47
CA GLN A 39 -10.45 -5.53 11.43
C GLN A 39 -9.36 -5.86 10.40
N TYR A 40 -8.29 -6.49 10.87
CA TYR A 40 -7.24 -7.04 10.01
C TYR A 40 -7.66 -8.39 9.38
N PRO A 41 -7.15 -8.70 8.18
CA PRO A 41 -7.33 -10.00 7.53
C PRO A 41 -6.70 -11.15 8.33
N GLU A 42 -7.51 -12.11 8.75
CA GLU A 42 -7.01 -13.28 9.48
C GLU A 42 -6.24 -14.23 8.56
N GLY A 43 -4.96 -14.45 8.88
CA GLY A 43 -4.04 -15.30 8.10
C GLY A 43 -3.07 -14.52 7.22
N ALA A 44 -3.16 -13.19 7.18
CA ALA A 44 -2.18 -12.33 6.53
C ALA A 44 -0.80 -12.48 7.17
N ASN A 45 0.23 -12.54 6.34
CA ASN A 45 1.62 -12.57 6.78
C ASN A 45 2.57 -12.11 5.66
N TRP A 46 3.18 -10.95 5.86
CA TRP A 46 4.17 -10.39 4.94
C TRP A 46 5.60 -10.85 5.20
N ASN A 47 5.84 -11.58 6.29
CA ASN A 47 7.18 -12.02 6.66
C ASN A 47 7.66 -13.20 5.80
N GLY A 48 8.98 -13.29 5.64
CA GLY A 48 9.65 -14.38 4.94
C GLY A 48 10.51 -13.91 3.76
N PRO A 49 11.29 -14.83 3.15
CA PRO A 49 12.19 -14.50 2.06
C PRO A 49 11.42 -14.21 0.77
N LYS A 50 11.94 -13.27 -0.03
CA LYS A 50 11.37 -12.86 -1.34
C LYS A 50 11.12 -14.03 -2.29
N SER A 51 11.94 -15.07 -2.21
CA SER A 51 11.88 -16.27 -3.05
C SER A 51 10.70 -17.20 -2.76
N LYS A 52 9.95 -16.99 -1.67
CA LYS A 52 8.79 -17.81 -1.32
C LYS A 52 7.50 -17.01 -1.47
N THR A 53 6.45 -17.62 -1.99
CA THR A 53 5.11 -17.04 -1.98
C THR A 53 4.66 -16.83 -0.54
N ARG A 54 4.20 -15.62 -0.22
CA ARG A 54 3.70 -15.20 1.10
C ARG A 54 2.21 -14.86 0.99
N ASN A 55 1.49 -14.93 2.10
CA ASN A 55 0.10 -14.46 2.17
C ASN A 55 0.10 -12.93 2.42
N THR A 56 0.60 -12.17 1.45
CA THR A 56 0.68 -10.70 1.50
C THR A 56 -0.71 -10.13 1.32
N ARG A 57 -1.37 -9.83 2.43
CA ARG A 57 -2.76 -9.35 2.47
C ARG A 57 -2.85 -8.12 3.33
N GLU A 58 -3.79 -7.25 3.01
CA GLU A 58 -3.96 -5.96 3.66
C GLU A 58 -5.43 -5.60 3.79
N PRO A 59 -5.82 -5.00 4.92
CA PRO A 59 -7.16 -4.44 5.05
C PRO A 59 -7.32 -3.19 4.16
N VAL A 60 -6.21 -2.49 3.89
CA VAL A 60 -6.08 -1.39 2.93
C VAL A 60 -4.59 -1.10 2.68
N SER A 61 -4.23 -0.74 1.45
CA SER A 61 -2.92 -0.19 1.10
C SER A 61 -3.06 1.03 0.17
N LEU A 62 -2.13 1.98 0.30
CA LEU A 62 -1.99 3.13 -0.59
C LEU A 62 -0.68 3.01 -1.37
N MET A 63 -0.80 2.71 -2.65
CA MET A 63 0.32 2.66 -3.58
C MET A 63 0.53 4.03 -4.24
N ILE A 64 1.76 4.54 -4.22
CA ILE A 64 2.18 5.74 -4.94
C ILE A 64 3.12 5.33 -6.08
N PHE A 65 2.76 5.71 -7.30
CA PHE A 65 3.52 5.38 -8.52
C PHE A 65 4.40 6.55 -8.97
N PHE A 66 5.61 6.23 -9.41
CA PHE A 66 6.63 7.19 -9.79
C PHE A 66 7.04 7.01 -11.26
N GLY A 67 6.79 8.04 -12.06
CA GLY A 67 7.08 8.04 -13.49
C GLY A 67 6.21 7.08 -14.30
N GLU A 68 6.51 6.95 -15.58
CA GLU A 68 5.70 6.14 -16.52
C GLU A 68 6.43 4.88 -16.98
N LYS A 69 7.76 4.81 -16.75
CA LYS A 69 8.56 3.66 -17.14
C LYS A 69 8.16 2.44 -16.31
N LYS A 70 7.58 1.45 -16.98
CA LYS A 70 7.19 0.16 -16.39
C LYS A 70 8.42 -0.69 -16.10
N VAL A 71 8.38 -1.37 -14.97
CA VAL A 71 9.36 -2.33 -14.45
C VAL A 71 8.71 -3.71 -14.48
N ASP A 72 9.51 -4.73 -14.74
CA ASP A 72 9.05 -6.11 -14.84
C ASP A 72 8.39 -6.59 -13.54
N SER A 73 7.28 -7.32 -13.66
CA SER A 73 6.57 -7.89 -12.51
C SER A 73 7.25 -9.14 -11.93
N GLY A 74 8.17 -9.76 -12.67
CA GLY A 74 8.72 -11.08 -12.39
C GLY A 74 7.80 -12.23 -12.85
N SER A 75 6.78 -11.96 -13.65
CA SER A 75 5.82 -12.95 -14.15
C SER A 75 5.30 -12.60 -15.55
N ALA A 76 5.22 -13.61 -16.43
CA ALA A 76 4.67 -13.45 -17.78
C ALA A 76 3.16 -13.14 -17.79
N PHE A 77 2.45 -13.36 -16.68
CA PHE A 77 0.99 -13.19 -16.57
C PHE A 77 0.58 -11.96 -15.76
N VAL A 78 1.52 -11.30 -15.08
CA VAL A 78 1.25 -10.12 -14.26
C VAL A 78 1.77 -8.87 -14.97
N PRO A 79 0.94 -7.84 -15.19
CA PRO A 79 1.36 -6.65 -15.91
C PRO A 79 2.55 -5.92 -15.25
N ASN A 80 3.41 -5.36 -16.07
CA ASN A 80 4.51 -4.50 -15.62
C ASN A 80 3.95 -3.15 -15.12
N LEU A 81 4.50 -2.66 -14.00
CA LEU A 81 4.08 -1.42 -13.34
C LEU A 81 5.25 -0.45 -13.20
N PRO A 82 5.02 0.88 -13.14
CA PRO A 82 6.07 1.82 -12.74
C PRO A 82 6.64 1.49 -11.36
N TYR A 83 7.77 2.10 -11.01
CA TYR A 83 8.24 2.03 -9.63
C TYR A 83 7.14 2.55 -8.69
N PHE A 84 6.93 1.84 -7.58
CA PHE A 84 5.94 2.26 -6.60
C PHE A 84 6.41 2.03 -5.17
N ILE A 85 5.84 2.82 -4.28
CA ILE A 85 5.92 2.65 -2.83
C ILE A 85 4.49 2.46 -2.33
N SER A 86 4.23 1.34 -1.66
CA SER A 86 2.96 1.05 -1.02
C SER A 86 3.08 1.20 0.49
N PHE A 87 2.09 1.84 1.09
CA PHE A 87 1.92 1.94 2.53
C PHE A 87 0.70 1.11 2.92
N PHE A 88 0.84 0.25 3.92
CA PHE A 88 -0.28 -0.54 4.44
C PHE A 88 -0.32 -0.52 5.97
N LEU A 89 -1.43 -0.96 6.56
CA LEU A 89 -1.57 -1.20 7.99
C LEU A 89 -1.62 -2.72 8.21
N GLY A 90 -0.66 -3.25 8.97
CA GLY A 90 -0.49 -4.66 9.26
C GLY A 90 -0.69 -4.97 10.74
N GLU A 91 -1.10 -6.21 11.04
CA GLU A 91 -1.35 -6.66 12.42
C GLU A 91 -0.07 -7.11 13.12
N LYS A 92 0.85 -7.74 12.37
CA LYS A 92 2.03 -8.45 12.91
C LYS A 92 3.35 -7.98 12.28
N GLU A 93 3.25 -7.12 11.28
CA GLU A 93 4.39 -6.52 10.60
C GLU A 93 5.08 -5.47 11.48
N ARG A 94 6.23 -4.97 11.02
CA ARG A 94 7.07 -4.02 11.74
C ARG A 94 7.28 -2.76 10.92
N SER A 95 7.30 -1.63 11.62
CA SER A 95 7.47 -0.31 10.99
C SER A 95 8.87 -0.04 10.45
N ASP A 96 9.88 -0.77 10.92
CA ASP A 96 11.29 -0.58 10.54
C ASP A 96 11.74 -1.50 9.39
N GLN A 97 10.81 -2.27 8.82
CA GLN A 97 11.09 -3.24 7.78
C GLN A 97 10.56 -2.78 6.42
N THR A 98 11.37 -3.04 5.38
CA THR A 98 10.92 -2.96 4.00
C THR A 98 10.38 -4.31 3.56
N TYR A 99 9.13 -4.34 3.13
CA TYR A 99 8.45 -5.53 2.64
C TYR A 99 8.44 -5.58 1.11
N TYR A 100 8.17 -6.78 0.60
CA TYR A 100 8.12 -7.07 -0.83
C TYR A 100 6.86 -7.89 -1.11
N GLY A 101 6.18 -7.56 -2.21
CA GLY A 101 5.11 -8.38 -2.76
C GLY A 101 5.63 -9.70 -3.34
N ASN A 102 4.70 -10.57 -3.72
CA ASN A 102 5.05 -11.77 -4.48
C ASN A 102 5.52 -11.41 -5.90
N TYR A 103 5.00 -10.32 -6.47
CA TYR A 103 5.38 -9.72 -7.74
C TYR A 103 6.07 -8.36 -7.55
N TRP A 104 6.57 -7.80 -8.65
CA TRP A 104 7.22 -6.49 -8.74
C TRP A 104 8.36 -6.30 -7.73
N GLN A 105 9.11 -7.36 -7.40
CA GLN A 105 10.14 -7.30 -6.36
C GLN A 105 11.28 -6.31 -6.68
N GLU A 106 11.50 -6.02 -7.96
CA GLU A 106 12.42 -4.97 -8.42
C GLU A 106 11.83 -3.58 -8.21
N GLY A 107 10.60 -3.35 -8.72
CA GLY A 107 9.96 -2.04 -8.82
C GLY A 107 9.15 -1.59 -7.61
N GLY A 108 8.73 -2.51 -6.75
CA GLY A 108 7.81 -2.28 -5.64
C GLY A 108 8.48 -2.35 -4.27
N ARG A 109 8.06 -1.45 -3.37
CA ARG A 109 8.44 -1.47 -1.95
C ARG A 109 7.21 -1.25 -1.09
N TYR A 110 7.09 -2.01 -0.02
CA TYR A 110 5.92 -1.99 0.85
C TYR A 110 6.35 -1.64 2.27
N PHE A 111 5.62 -0.74 2.93
CA PHE A 111 5.91 -0.27 4.27
C PHE A 111 4.66 -0.37 5.14
N CYS A 112 4.76 -1.10 6.24
CA CYS A 112 3.71 -1.06 7.24
C CYS A 112 3.94 0.15 8.16
N ILE A 113 3.16 1.23 8.03
CA ILE A 113 3.35 2.43 8.86
C ILE A 113 2.05 3.21 9.17
N PRO A 114 1.72 3.43 10.45
CA PRO A 114 2.32 2.77 11.62
C PRO A 114 1.94 1.29 11.65
N CYS A 115 2.86 0.46 12.15
CA CYS A 115 2.63 -0.95 12.38
C CYS A 115 2.63 -1.24 13.87
N ASP A 116 1.48 -1.07 14.51
CA ASP A 116 1.29 -1.42 15.93
C ASP A 116 0.14 -2.42 16.15
N GLY A 117 -0.53 -2.86 15.07
CA GLY A 117 -1.63 -3.81 15.09
C GLY A 117 -2.89 -3.33 15.83
N SER A 118 -2.96 -2.05 16.22
CA SER A 118 -4.11 -1.54 16.96
C SER A 118 -5.31 -1.28 16.06
N THR A 119 -6.49 -1.60 16.58
CA THR A 119 -7.76 -1.44 15.87
C THR A 119 -8.56 -0.27 16.44
N GLY A 120 -9.47 0.29 15.63
CA GLY A 120 -10.37 1.38 16.06
C GLY A 120 -9.69 2.73 16.29
N LYS A 121 -8.40 2.86 15.93
CA LYS A 121 -7.65 4.12 15.97
C LYS A 121 -7.53 4.73 14.58
N THR A 122 -7.46 6.06 14.54
CA THR A 122 -7.06 6.80 13.34
C THR A 122 -5.58 7.14 13.45
N PHE A 123 -4.81 6.76 12.44
CA PHE A 123 -3.41 7.09 12.30
C PHE A 123 -3.23 8.24 11.32
N VAL A 124 -2.24 9.08 11.61
CA VAL A 124 -1.73 10.08 10.67
C VAL A 124 -0.34 9.62 10.24
N THR A 125 -0.22 9.19 8.99
CA THR A 125 1.05 8.75 8.41
C THR A 125 1.59 9.85 7.52
N GLU A 126 2.74 10.43 7.88
CA GLU A 126 3.46 11.42 7.07
C GLU A 126 4.79 10.87 6.57
N VAL A 127 5.06 11.02 5.26
CA VAL A 127 6.24 10.44 4.61
C VAL A 127 6.85 11.41 3.60
N ASN A 128 8.17 11.55 3.64
CA ASN A 128 8.93 12.12 2.54
C ASN A 128 9.10 11.05 1.44
N LEU A 129 8.26 11.10 0.42
CA LEU A 129 8.24 10.12 -0.66
C LEU A 129 9.53 10.15 -1.49
N ALA A 130 10.05 11.34 -1.76
CA ALA A 130 11.26 11.49 -2.58
C ALA A 130 12.48 10.87 -1.91
N GLU A 131 12.66 11.13 -0.62
CA GLU A 131 13.73 10.53 0.19
C GLU A 131 13.53 9.02 0.36
N THR A 132 12.30 8.58 0.66
CA THR A 132 11.97 7.15 0.78
C THR A 132 12.30 6.41 -0.52
N PHE A 133 11.95 6.98 -1.67
CA PHE A 133 12.26 6.42 -2.98
C PHE A 133 13.77 6.35 -3.22
N GLN A 134 14.49 7.45 -2.97
CA GLN A 134 15.93 7.49 -3.17
C GLN A 134 16.66 6.46 -2.31
N LYS A 135 16.28 6.32 -1.03
CA LYS A 135 16.84 5.34 -0.11
C LYS A 135 16.64 3.89 -0.58
N ASN A 136 15.51 3.58 -1.20
CA ASN A 136 15.14 2.21 -1.56
C ASN A 136 15.52 1.78 -2.97
N PHE A 137 15.70 2.75 -3.88
CA PHE A 137 15.98 2.48 -5.29
C PHE A 137 17.30 3.08 -5.78
N GLY A 138 18.03 3.82 -4.94
CA GLY A 138 19.36 4.36 -5.25
C GLY A 138 19.37 5.42 -6.36
N LYS A 139 18.20 6.01 -6.68
CA LYS A 139 18.05 6.99 -7.76
C LYS A 139 17.05 8.08 -7.40
N LYS A 140 17.17 9.23 -8.06
CA LYS A 140 16.26 10.37 -7.86
C LYS A 140 14.82 9.95 -8.18
N ALA A 141 13.89 10.31 -7.30
CA ALA A 141 12.46 10.05 -7.51
C ALA A 141 11.95 10.77 -8.77
N PRO A 142 11.33 10.04 -9.72
CA PRO A 142 10.50 10.65 -10.75
C PRO A 142 9.30 11.39 -10.15
N ALA A 143 8.57 12.14 -10.98
CA ALA A 143 7.28 12.72 -10.57
C ALA A 143 6.28 11.62 -10.19
N ILE A 144 5.39 11.93 -9.25
CA ILE A 144 4.27 11.05 -8.88
C ILE A 144 3.27 11.07 -10.04
N THR A 145 3.00 9.90 -10.62
CA THR A 145 2.15 9.74 -11.82
C THR A 145 0.83 9.05 -11.52
N GLY A 146 0.68 8.46 -10.34
CA GLY A 146 -0.59 7.92 -9.90
C GLY A 146 -0.58 7.50 -8.44
N LEU A 147 -1.78 7.21 -7.95
CA LEU A 147 -2.00 6.50 -6.71
C LEU A 147 -3.05 5.41 -6.89
N THR A 148 -2.97 4.38 -6.06
CA THR A 148 -3.98 3.32 -5.97
C THR A 148 -4.30 3.07 -4.50
N ILE A 149 -5.59 3.00 -4.19
CA ILE A 149 -6.07 2.41 -2.93
C ILE A 149 -6.40 0.96 -3.24
N GLU A 150 -5.71 0.03 -2.59
CA GLU A 150 -5.88 -1.40 -2.81
C GLU A 150 -6.38 -2.07 -1.52
N VAL A 151 -7.16 -3.13 -1.69
CA VAL A 151 -7.52 -4.09 -0.66
C VAL A 151 -7.29 -5.47 -1.24
N ASP A 152 -6.57 -6.33 -0.51
CA ASP A 152 -6.37 -7.73 -0.89
C ASP A 152 -6.57 -8.57 0.37
N VAL A 153 -7.69 -9.27 0.41
CA VAL A 153 -8.03 -10.18 1.50
C VAL A 153 -8.13 -11.62 1.03
N GLN A 154 -7.57 -11.94 -0.13
CA GLN A 154 -7.67 -13.28 -0.68
C GLN A 154 -7.00 -14.31 0.23
N LYS A 155 -7.57 -15.52 0.35
CA LYS A 155 -7.04 -16.59 1.21
C LYS A 155 -6.92 -16.18 2.68
N THR A 156 -7.88 -15.40 3.17
CA THR A 156 -8.01 -15.03 4.59
C THR A 156 -9.30 -15.63 5.15
N ARG A 157 -9.50 -15.58 6.47
CA ARG A 157 -10.73 -16.10 7.10
C ARG A 157 -11.68 -14.96 7.47
N LYS A 158 -12.99 -15.18 7.30
CA LYS A 158 -14.01 -14.25 7.79
C LYS A 158 -14.04 -14.26 9.32
N ARG A 159 -14.13 -13.06 9.90
CA ARG A 159 -14.43 -12.82 11.31
C ARG A 159 -15.51 -11.75 11.37
N ASN A 160 -16.54 -11.92 12.19
CA ASN A 160 -17.67 -10.99 12.28
C ASN A 160 -18.33 -10.67 10.91
N GLY A 161 -18.44 -11.68 10.03
CA GLY A 161 -19.11 -11.56 8.74
C GLY A 161 -18.28 -10.95 7.60
N ARG A 162 -17.04 -10.54 7.85
CA ARG A 162 -16.15 -9.88 6.87
C ARG A 162 -14.73 -10.41 6.92
N HIS A 163 -13.93 -10.20 5.88
CA HIS A 163 -12.51 -10.56 5.90
C HIS A 163 -11.66 -9.46 6.54
N ALA A 164 -11.94 -8.20 6.22
CA ALA A 164 -11.29 -7.04 6.81
C ALA A 164 -12.26 -5.86 6.90
N LYS A 165 -11.85 -4.83 7.65
CA LYS A 165 -12.51 -3.53 7.59
C LYS A 165 -11.50 -2.43 7.89
N ALA A 166 -11.39 -1.48 6.96
CA ALA A 166 -10.52 -0.32 7.08
C ALA A 166 -11.23 0.94 6.62
N PHE A 167 -10.61 2.07 6.91
CA PHE A 167 -11.11 3.36 6.47
C PHE A 167 -9.98 4.32 6.12
N ILE A 168 -10.27 5.21 5.17
CA ILE A 168 -9.42 6.34 4.79
C ILE A 168 -10.28 7.61 4.92
N GLN A 169 -9.81 8.54 5.73
CA GLN A 169 -10.42 9.86 5.90
C GLN A 169 -9.81 10.87 4.94
N LYS A 170 -8.49 10.80 4.71
CA LYS A 170 -7.78 11.79 3.90
C LYS A 170 -6.50 11.23 3.29
N ILE A 171 -6.22 11.63 2.05
CA ILE A 171 -4.93 11.43 1.39
C ILE A 171 -4.50 12.79 0.83
N GLU A 172 -3.29 13.23 1.17
CA GLU A 172 -2.70 14.46 0.68
C GLU A 172 -1.34 14.20 0.06
N LEU A 173 -1.15 14.68 -1.16
CA LEU A 173 0.13 14.77 -1.83
C LEU A 173 0.51 16.25 -1.93
N PHE A 174 1.64 16.62 -1.35
CA PHE A 174 2.00 18.03 -1.17
C PHE A 174 3.49 18.30 -1.35
N LYS A 175 3.80 19.60 -1.42
CA LYS A 175 5.17 20.15 -1.44
C LYS A 175 5.50 20.64 -0.03
N ARG A 176 6.74 20.45 0.42
CA ARG A 176 7.25 21.16 1.61
C ARG A 176 7.74 22.55 1.23
#